data_AF-L8WVJ0-F1
#
_entry.id   AF-L8WVJ0-F1
#
_cell.length_a   1.000
_cell.length_b   1.000
_cell.length_c   1.000
_cell.angle_alpha   90.00
_cell.angle_beta   90.00
_cell.angle_gamma   90.00
#
_symmetry.space_group_name_H-M   'P 1'
#
loop_
_entity.id
_entity.type
_entity.pdbx_description
1 polymer ?
#
loop_
_entity_poly.entity_id
_entity_poly.type
_entity_poly.pdbx_seq_one_letter_code
_entity_poly.pdbx_strand_id
1 'polypeptide(L)'
;MAHLEHRVPVYPSSAMSKPSLSETKLLDDAQATLARAMQAEHAGQLDAAYHLYIECAKDFVHLATNSTRPQIRNAARTAGSRALGRADLIKNAKQGELRRVQRDPLSEEEQLHILKRSSRVNGINLPAWPSSIGQSFGSDDQSRSIFIDTDGAPQLSPAHSAALAGWKRPLAELPMVDLETPDEIVQDVVSDCSVIAALGVCAEHRQRFGTCVCVFAQA
;
A
#
# COMPACT_ATOMS: atom_id res chain seq x y z
N MET A 1 46.12 5.92 22.79
CA MET A 1 45.56 4.59 22.49
C MET A 1 44.50 4.28 23.53
N ALA A 2 43.23 4.46 23.18
CA ALA A 2 42.09 4.09 24.02
C ALA A 2 41.15 3.28 23.14
N HIS A 3 41.07 1.97 23.42
CA HIS A 3 40.17 1.03 22.79
C HIS A 3 38.75 1.29 23.29
N LEU A 4 37.84 1.68 22.38
CA LEU A 4 36.40 1.72 22.66
C LEU A 4 35.79 0.40 22.18
N GLU A 5 35.58 -0.52 23.13
CA GLU A 5 34.91 -1.80 22.88
C GLU A 5 33.46 -1.57 22.42
N HIS A 6 33.13 -2.10 21.25
CA HIS A 6 31.77 -2.13 20.74
C HIS A 6 30.97 -3.21 21.49
N ARG A 7 30.10 -2.79 22.41
CA ARG A 7 29.05 -3.65 22.95
C ARG A 7 28.00 -3.90 21.87
N VAL A 8 28.02 -5.10 21.30
CA VAL A 8 26.93 -5.62 20.46
C VAL A 8 25.73 -5.92 21.36
N PRO A 9 24.51 -5.41 21.07
CA PRO A 9 23.32 -5.81 21.79
C PRO A 9 22.98 -7.26 21.47
N VAL A 10 22.98 -8.10 22.51
CA VAL A 10 22.47 -9.46 22.47
C VAL A 10 20.94 -9.40 22.39
N TYR A 11 20.39 -9.74 21.22
CA TYR A 11 18.95 -9.95 21.08
C TYR A 11 18.56 -11.25 21.80
N PRO A 12 17.53 -11.24 22.67
CA PRO A 12 17.08 -12.47 23.32
C PRO A 12 16.47 -13.43 22.29
N SER A 13 16.87 -14.68 22.47
CA SER A 13 16.51 -15.88 21.72
C SER A 13 15.02 -15.97 21.39
N SER A 14 14.73 -16.23 20.11
CA SER A 14 13.40 -16.47 19.55
C SER A 14 12.70 -17.64 20.25
N ALA A 15 11.80 -17.32 21.18
CA ALA A 15 10.90 -18.29 21.78
C ALA A 15 10.07 -18.98 20.68
N MET A 16 10.03 -20.31 20.71
CA MET A 16 9.35 -21.15 19.73
C MET A 16 7.86 -20.85 19.70
N SER A 17 7.41 -20.15 18.66
CA SER A 17 6.01 -19.80 18.47
C SER A 17 5.23 -20.97 17.85
N LYS A 18 4.21 -21.43 18.59
CA LYS A 18 3.23 -22.44 18.16
C LYS A 18 2.53 -22.01 16.87
N PRO A 19 1.88 -22.93 16.13
CA PRO A 19 1.22 -22.56 14.88
C PRO A 19 0.15 -21.53 15.19
N SER A 20 0.22 -20.35 14.56
CA SER A 20 -1.03 -19.65 14.32
C SER A 20 -1.84 -20.61 13.44
N LEU A 21 -2.96 -21.10 13.97
CA LEU A 21 -3.85 -22.05 13.30
C LEU A 21 -4.24 -21.60 11.87
N SER A 22 -4.11 -20.30 11.59
CA SER A 22 -4.32 -19.69 10.28
C SER A 22 -3.25 -20.06 9.25
N GLU A 23 -1.96 -20.06 9.58
CA GLU A 23 -0.88 -20.31 8.61
C GLU A 23 -0.88 -21.76 8.11
N THR A 24 -1.14 -22.72 9.00
CA THR A 24 -1.22 -24.15 8.63
C THR A 24 -2.44 -24.42 7.77
N LYS A 25 -3.59 -23.82 8.11
CA LYS A 25 -4.80 -23.97 7.31
C LYS A 25 -4.63 -23.38 5.90
N LEU A 26 -4.03 -22.20 5.79
CA LEU A 26 -3.71 -21.58 4.50
C LEU A 26 -2.76 -22.46 3.65
N LEU A 27 -1.79 -23.12 4.29
CA LEU A 27 -0.90 -24.05 3.60
C LEU A 27 -1.66 -25.28 3.08
N ASP A 28 -2.54 -25.86 3.90
CA ASP A 28 -3.36 -27.01 3.52
C ASP A 28 -4.32 -26.65 2.37
N ASP A 29 -4.94 -25.47 2.43
CA ASP A 29 -5.82 -24.95 1.37
C ASP A 29 -5.04 -24.75 0.06
N ALA A 30 -3.84 -24.17 0.11
CA ALA A 30 -2.97 -24.00 -1.05
C ALA A 30 -2.53 -25.35 -1.65
N GLN A 31 -2.25 -26.35 -0.81
CA GLN A 31 -1.95 -27.71 -1.24
C GLN A 31 -3.15 -28.40 -1.87
N ALA A 32 -4.37 -28.19 -1.35
CA ALA A 32 -5.59 -28.70 -1.95
C ALA A 32 -5.84 -28.09 -3.34
N THR A 33 -5.60 -26.79 -3.53
CA THR A 33 -5.68 -26.15 -4.85
C THR A 33 -4.62 -26.71 -5.80
N LEU A 34 -3.40 -26.97 -5.32
CA LEU A 34 -2.37 -27.64 -6.13
C LEU A 34 -2.79 -29.06 -6.55
N ALA A 35 -3.43 -29.82 -5.65
CA ALA A 35 -3.95 -31.16 -5.97
C ALA A 35 -5.05 -31.10 -7.04
N ARG A 36 -5.97 -30.12 -6.95
CA ARG A 36 -6.98 -29.86 -7.98
C ARG A 36 -6.34 -29.50 -9.33
N ALA A 37 -5.29 -28.69 -9.33
CA ALA A 37 -4.55 -28.34 -10.55
C ALA A 37 -3.95 -29.58 -11.24
N MET A 38 -3.32 -30.47 -10.46
CA MET A 38 -2.76 -31.73 -10.97
C MET A 38 -3.84 -32.66 -11.55
N GLN A 39 -5.00 -32.74 -10.89
CA GLN A 39 -6.12 -33.54 -11.38
C GLN A 39 -6.68 -32.98 -12.70
N ALA A 40 -6.85 -31.66 -12.80
CA ALA A 40 -7.28 -30.99 -14.03
C ALA A 40 -6.28 -31.21 -15.17
N GLU A 41 -4.97 -31.19 -14.87
CA GLU A 41 -3.93 -31.47 -15.85
C GLU A 41 -4.01 -32.93 -16.35
N HIS A 42 -4.16 -33.90 -15.45
CA HIS A 42 -4.29 -35.32 -15.82
C HIS A 42 -5.57 -35.60 -16.63
N ALA A 43 -6.65 -34.86 -16.35
CA ALA A 43 -7.89 -34.91 -17.11
C ALA A 43 -7.80 -34.22 -18.49
N GLY A 44 -6.65 -33.65 -18.87
CA GLY A 44 -6.45 -32.93 -20.13
C GLY A 44 -7.10 -31.54 -20.17
N GLN A 45 -7.63 -31.06 -19.04
CA GLN A 45 -8.26 -29.73 -18.92
C GLN A 45 -7.19 -28.66 -18.68
N LEU A 46 -6.32 -28.46 -19.66
CA LEU A 46 -5.12 -27.62 -19.56
C LEU A 46 -5.42 -26.16 -19.23
N ASP A 47 -6.52 -25.59 -19.74
CA ASP A 47 -6.92 -24.21 -19.39
C ASP A 47 -7.25 -24.09 -17.90
N ALA A 48 -8.08 -25.00 -17.37
CA ALA A 48 -8.43 -25.03 -15.95
C ALA A 48 -7.20 -25.30 -15.07
N ALA A 49 -6.35 -26.25 -15.48
CA ALA A 49 -5.11 -26.56 -14.79
C ALA A 49 -4.18 -25.35 -14.72
N TYR A 50 -4.02 -24.60 -15.82
CA TYR A 50 -3.22 -23.39 -15.86
C TYR A 50 -3.72 -22.34 -14.86
N HIS A 51 -5.02 -22.05 -14.85
CA HIS A 51 -5.60 -21.10 -13.91
C HIS A 51 -5.39 -21.52 -12.45
N LEU A 52 -5.63 -22.80 -12.13
CA LEU A 52 -5.43 -23.34 -10.78
C LEU A 52 -3.95 -23.32 -10.35
N TYR A 53 -3.01 -23.52 -11.28
CA TYR A 53 -1.58 -23.39 -10.99
C TYR A 53 -1.15 -21.95 -10.70
N ILE A 54 -1.73 -20.97 -11.40
CA ILE A 54 -1.46 -19.55 -11.12
C ILE A 54 -2.06 -19.14 -9.78
N GLU A 55 -3.28 -19.60 -9.47
CA GLU A 55 -3.96 -19.34 -8.20
C GLU A 55 -3.16 -19.91 -7.01
N CYS A 56 -2.80 -21.20 -7.04
CA CYS A 56 -2.04 -21.78 -5.93
C CYS A 56 -0.63 -21.19 -5.82
N ALA A 57 -0.02 -20.76 -6.93
CA ALA A 57 1.28 -20.08 -6.89
C ALA A 57 1.19 -18.73 -6.14
N LYS A 58 0.10 -17.97 -6.31
CA LYS A 58 -0.13 -16.74 -5.54
C LYS A 58 -0.19 -17.04 -4.04
N ASP A 59 -0.97 -18.04 -3.64
CA ASP A 59 -1.11 -18.44 -2.23
C ASP A 59 0.23 -18.86 -1.62
N PHE A 60 1.01 -19.65 -2.35
CA PHE A 60 2.35 -20.05 -1.92
C PHE A 60 3.33 -18.89 -1.82
N VAL A 61 3.26 -17.90 -2.71
CA VAL A 61 4.09 -16.69 -2.61
C VAL A 61 3.68 -15.87 -1.39
N HIS A 62 2.37 -15.68 -1.16
CA HIS A 62 1.86 -14.98 0.00
C HIS A 62 2.29 -15.64 1.32
N LEU A 63 2.23 -16.97 1.39
CA LEU A 63 2.76 -17.75 2.51
C LEU A 63 4.28 -17.60 2.65
N ALA A 64 5.03 -17.68 1.54
CA ALA A 64 6.48 -17.55 1.59
C ALA A 64 6.95 -16.16 2.07
N THR A 65 6.18 -15.10 1.80
CA THR A 65 6.50 -13.73 2.24
C THR A 65 6.05 -13.45 3.67
N ASN A 66 4.87 -13.92 4.06
CA ASN A 66 4.22 -13.51 5.31
C ASN A 66 4.35 -14.54 6.45
N SER A 67 4.74 -15.78 6.17
CA SER A 67 4.88 -16.79 7.22
C SER A 67 6.05 -16.47 8.15
N THR A 68 5.78 -16.53 9.45
CA THR A 68 6.82 -16.34 10.48
C THR A 68 7.81 -17.52 10.50
N ARG A 69 7.37 -18.68 10.01
CA ARG A 69 8.06 -19.97 10.13
C ARG A 69 8.98 -20.29 8.95
N PRO A 70 10.28 -20.54 9.18
CA PRO A 70 11.21 -20.88 8.10
C PRO A 70 10.81 -22.13 7.30
N GLN A 71 10.26 -23.15 7.97
CA GLN A 71 9.86 -24.42 7.34
C GLN A 71 8.69 -24.22 6.35
N ILE A 72 7.63 -23.51 6.78
CA ILE A 72 6.47 -23.19 5.93
C ILE A 72 6.92 -22.30 4.78
N ARG A 73 7.76 -21.28 5.03
CA ARG A 73 8.31 -20.43 3.97
C ARG A 73 9.07 -21.23 2.91
N ASN A 74 9.95 -22.13 3.32
CA ASN A 74 10.76 -22.93 2.40
C ASN A 74 9.90 -23.93 1.61
N ALA A 75 8.93 -24.57 2.28
CA ALA A 75 7.99 -25.48 1.64
C ALA A 75 7.11 -24.73 0.62
N ALA A 76 6.54 -23.59 1.01
CA ALA A 76 5.73 -22.74 0.14
C ALA A 76 6.54 -22.22 -1.05
N ARG A 77 7.78 -21.77 -0.84
CA ARG A 77 8.66 -21.34 -1.94
C ARG A 77 8.94 -22.47 -2.93
N THR A 78 9.16 -23.68 -2.44
CA THR A 78 9.43 -24.85 -3.29
C THR A 78 8.17 -25.25 -4.07
N ALA A 79 7.02 -25.30 -3.40
CA ALA A 79 5.74 -25.64 -4.02
C ALA A 79 5.29 -24.57 -5.04
N GLY A 80 5.40 -23.29 -4.69
CA GLY A 80 5.10 -22.16 -5.57
C GLY A 80 5.97 -22.14 -6.82
N SER A 81 7.29 -22.34 -6.68
CA SER A 81 8.19 -22.46 -7.84
C SER A 81 7.84 -23.63 -8.75
N ARG A 82 7.44 -24.77 -8.18
CA ARG A 82 6.97 -25.93 -8.96
C ARG A 82 5.67 -25.62 -9.69
N ALA A 83 4.70 -25.00 -9.03
CA ALA A 83 3.43 -24.61 -9.64
C ALA A 83 3.63 -23.65 -10.82
N LEU A 84 4.48 -22.63 -10.66
CA LEU A 84 4.83 -21.69 -11.74
C LEU A 84 5.52 -22.40 -12.90
N GLY A 85 6.48 -23.30 -12.62
CA GLY A 85 7.14 -24.09 -13.65
C GLY A 85 6.15 -24.94 -14.46
N ARG A 86 5.13 -25.53 -13.82
CA ARG A 86 4.06 -26.27 -14.51
C ARG A 86 3.17 -25.33 -15.34
N ALA A 87 2.79 -24.19 -14.80
CA ALA A 87 2.01 -23.19 -15.52
C ALA A 87 2.73 -22.72 -16.80
N ASP A 88 4.04 -22.48 -16.73
CA ASP A 88 4.84 -22.09 -17.90
C ASP A 88 4.94 -23.20 -18.95
N LEU A 89 5.06 -24.47 -18.52
CA LEU A 89 5.03 -25.60 -19.45
C LEU A 89 3.69 -25.69 -20.19
N ILE A 90 2.56 -25.55 -19.47
CA ILE A 90 1.23 -25.56 -20.09
C ILE A 90 1.06 -24.37 -21.04
N LYS A 91 1.53 -23.18 -20.64
CA LYS A 91 1.52 -21.97 -21.47
C LYS A 91 2.30 -22.14 -22.77
N ASN A 92 3.50 -22.73 -22.68
CA ASN A 92 4.32 -22.99 -23.85
C ASN A 92 3.70 -24.07 -24.75
N ALA A 93 3.12 -25.12 -24.17
CA ALA A 93 2.44 -26.18 -24.91
C ALA A 93 1.20 -25.68 -25.68
N LYS A 94 0.46 -24.72 -25.10
CA LYS A 94 -0.75 -24.14 -25.69
C LYS A 94 -0.50 -22.95 -26.63
N GLN A 95 0.76 -22.51 -26.82
CA GLN A 95 1.16 -21.43 -27.75
C GLN A 95 0.28 -20.16 -27.76
N GLY A 96 -0.33 -19.80 -26.62
CA GLY A 96 -1.20 -18.62 -26.52
C GLY A 96 -2.70 -18.85 -26.72
N GLU A 97 -3.14 -20.09 -26.90
CA GLU A 97 -4.58 -20.46 -26.91
C GLU A 97 -5.22 -20.42 -25.50
N LEU A 98 -4.40 -20.24 -24.45
CA LEU A 98 -4.90 -20.14 -23.09
C LEU A 98 -5.71 -18.86 -22.89
N ARG A 99 -6.84 -18.99 -22.21
CA ARG A 99 -7.58 -17.81 -21.72
C ARG A 99 -6.67 -16.98 -20.82
N ARG A 100 -6.52 -15.70 -21.14
CA ARG A 100 -5.80 -14.75 -20.28
C ARG A 100 -6.48 -14.73 -18.91
N VAL A 101 -5.70 -14.92 -17.85
CA VAL A 101 -6.18 -14.71 -16.48
C VAL A 101 -6.67 -13.28 -16.37
N GLN A 102 -7.99 -13.10 -16.24
CA GLN A 102 -8.55 -11.78 -15.98
C GLN A 102 -8.14 -11.37 -14.57
N ARG A 103 -7.43 -10.25 -14.46
CA ARG A 103 -7.14 -9.63 -13.17
C ARG A 103 -8.32 -8.73 -12.85
N ASP A 104 -8.85 -8.86 -11.64
CA ASP A 104 -9.82 -7.91 -11.13
C ASP A 104 -9.10 -6.60 -10.78
N PRO A 105 -9.36 -5.50 -11.51
CA PRO A 105 -8.71 -4.22 -11.27
C PRO A 105 -9.07 -3.63 -9.89
N LEU A 106 -10.14 -4.11 -9.25
CA LEU A 106 -10.59 -3.66 -7.94
C LEU A 106 -10.20 -4.63 -6.81
N SER A 107 -9.45 -5.70 -7.12
CA SER A 107 -8.94 -6.59 -6.08
C SER A 107 -7.98 -5.86 -5.14
N GLU A 108 -8.01 -6.24 -3.87
CA GLU A 108 -7.12 -5.67 -2.84
C GLU A 108 -5.64 -5.79 -3.24
N GLU A 109 -5.26 -6.90 -3.86
CA GLU A 109 -3.90 -7.13 -4.38
C GLU A 109 -3.49 -6.08 -5.43
N GLU A 110 -4.37 -5.82 -6.41
CA GLU A 110 -4.10 -4.85 -7.48
C GLU A 110 -4.10 -3.43 -6.93
N GLN A 111 -5.01 -3.10 -6.00
CA GLN A 111 -5.04 -1.82 -5.31
C GLN A 111 -3.74 -1.58 -4.52
N LEU A 112 -3.29 -2.55 -3.72
CA LEU A 112 -2.02 -2.48 -2.99
C LEU A 112 -0.82 -2.37 -3.93
N HIS A 113 -0.85 -3.08 -5.06
CA HIS A 113 0.18 -2.97 -6.09
C HIS A 113 0.24 -1.55 -6.67
N ILE A 114 -0.90 -0.97 -7.02
CA ILE A 114 -1.01 0.40 -7.52
C ILE A 114 -0.51 1.38 -6.47
N LEU A 115 -0.97 1.29 -5.21
CA LEU A 115 -0.54 2.15 -4.12
C LEU A 115 0.98 2.08 -3.89
N LYS A 116 1.55 0.89 -3.89
CA LYS A 116 3.00 0.68 -3.74
C LYS A 116 3.79 1.21 -4.94
N ARG A 117 3.21 1.17 -6.14
CA ARG A 117 3.83 1.72 -7.34
C ARG A 117 3.77 3.25 -7.34
N SER A 118 2.65 3.82 -6.90
CA SER A 118 2.44 5.27 -6.82
C SER A 118 3.05 5.90 -5.58
N SER A 119 3.57 5.10 -4.63
CA SER A 119 4.17 5.60 -3.39
C SER A 119 5.45 6.41 -3.62
N ARG A 120 6.05 6.32 -4.81
CA ARG A 120 7.30 7.01 -5.14
C ARG A 120 7.02 8.32 -5.87
N VAL A 121 7.16 9.45 -5.18
CA VAL A 121 6.98 10.80 -5.71
C VAL A 121 8.29 11.56 -5.57
N ASN A 122 8.84 12.09 -6.67
CA ASN A 122 10.08 12.87 -6.68
C ASN A 122 11.28 12.19 -5.97
N GLY A 123 11.36 10.85 -6.02
CA GLY A 123 12.40 10.08 -5.36
C GLY A 123 12.15 9.78 -3.88
N ILE A 124 11.12 10.37 -3.28
CA ILE A 124 10.67 10.11 -1.92
C ILE A 124 9.71 8.92 -1.96
N ASN A 125 9.88 7.96 -1.04
CA ASN A 125 9.00 6.82 -0.89
C ASN A 125 8.02 7.07 0.26
N LEU A 126 6.78 7.38 -0.07
CA LEU A 126 5.73 7.66 0.89
C LEU A 126 5.19 6.34 1.46
N PRO A 127 5.22 6.11 2.77
CA PRO A 127 4.64 4.90 3.35
C PRO A 127 3.13 4.86 3.12
N ALA A 128 2.58 3.66 2.93
CA ALA A 128 1.14 3.47 2.96
C ALA A 128 0.59 3.90 4.33
N TRP A 129 -0.57 4.56 4.32
CA TRP A 129 -1.25 4.97 5.54
C TRP A 129 -1.54 3.72 6.38
N PRO A 130 -1.05 3.61 7.62
CA PRO A 130 -1.39 2.49 8.48
C PRO A 130 -2.90 2.48 8.75
N SER A 131 -3.54 1.32 8.60
CA SER A 131 -4.98 1.14 8.79
C SER A 131 -5.47 1.50 10.20
N SER A 132 -4.56 1.66 11.16
CA SER A 132 -4.81 2.07 12.54
C SER A 132 -5.05 3.57 12.72
N ILE A 133 -4.84 4.40 11.69
CA ILE A 133 -5.03 5.86 11.79
C ILE A 133 -6.47 6.23 12.17
N GLY A 134 -7.46 5.36 11.92
CA GLY A 134 -8.85 5.59 12.34
C GLY A 134 -9.18 5.31 13.81
N GLN A 135 -8.30 4.66 14.59
CA GLN A 135 -8.64 4.21 15.96
C GLN A 135 -8.08 5.13 17.07
N SER A 136 -7.15 6.04 16.75
CA SER A 136 -6.44 6.82 17.78
C SER A 136 -6.83 8.31 17.85
N PHE A 137 -7.81 8.77 17.07
CA PHE A 137 -8.28 10.17 17.15
C PHE A 137 -9.21 10.45 18.36
N GLY A 138 -9.41 9.48 19.26
CA GLY A 138 -10.42 9.58 20.32
C GLY A 138 -9.96 9.26 21.75
N SER A 139 -8.70 8.89 22.01
CA SER A 139 -8.30 8.55 23.37
C SER A 139 -6.85 8.93 23.68
N ASP A 140 -6.74 9.96 24.51
CA ASP A 140 -5.73 10.25 25.53
C ASP A 140 -4.28 9.74 25.37
N ASP A 141 -3.37 10.69 25.58
CA ASP A 141 -2.08 10.51 26.28
C ASP A 141 -0.93 9.82 25.53
N GLN A 142 -0.87 9.92 24.21
CA GLN A 142 0.42 9.83 23.51
C GLN A 142 0.91 11.22 23.14
N SER A 143 1.72 11.77 24.04
CA SER A 143 2.82 12.70 23.79
C SER A 143 2.70 13.54 22.51
N ARG A 144 2.48 14.85 22.68
CA ARG A 144 2.68 15.93 21.69
C ARG A 144 4.11 15.95 21.11
N SER A 145 4.60 14.87 20.51
CA SER A 145 5.78 14.93 19.67
C SER A 145 5.35 15.63 18.39
N ILE A 146 5.79 16.88 18.24
CA ILE A 146 5.64 17.64 17.00
C ILE A 146 6.19 16.75 15.88
N PHE A 147 5.37 16.44 14.88
CA PHE A 147 5.82 15.69 13.72
C PHE A 147 6.95 16.48 13.02
N ILE A 148 8.15 15.91 13.02
CA ILE A 148 9.33 16.48 12.35
C ILE A 148 9.41 15.88 10.96
N ASP A 149 9.49 16.75 9.95
CA ASP A 149 9.69 16.32 8.58
C ASP A 149 11.14 15.89 8.39
N THR A 150 11.38 14.59 8.29
CA THR A 150 12.72 14.02 8.09
C THR A 150 13.27 14.30 6.71
N ASP A 151 12.40 14.56 5.74
CA ASP A 151 12.76 14.76 4.33
C ASP A 151 13.02 16.24 4.01
N GLY A 152 12.74 17.12 4.98
CA GLY A 152 12.99 18.56 4.90
C GLY A 152 11.86 19.31 4.18
N ALA A 153 12.03 20.63 4.00
CA ALA A 153 11.05 21.42 3.26
C ALA A 153 11.08 21.04 1.76
N PRO A 154 9.92 20.94 1.09
CA PRO A 154 9.88 20.65 -0.33
C PRO A 154 10.61 21.75 -1.13
N GLN A 155 11.30 21.34 -2.20
CA GLN A 155 11.95 22.28 -3.11
C GLN A 155 10.90 23.15 -3.80
N LEU A 156 11.06 24.47 -3.69
CA LEU A 156 10.16 25.43 -4.30
C LEU A 156 10.47 25.57 -5.80
N SER A 157 9.43 25.72 -6.62
CA SER A 157 9.58 26.04 -8.03
C SER A 157 10.16 27.46 -8.21
N PRO A 158 10.70 27.79 -9.40
CA PRO A 158 11.14 29.16 -9.69
C PRO A 158 10.02 30.20 -9.50
N ALA A 159 8.78 29.85 -9.85
CA ALA A 159 7.61 30.73 -9.66
C ALA A 159 7.31 30.97 -8.17
N HIS A 160 7.36 29.91 -7.34
CA HIS A 160 7.21 30.03 -5.88
C HIS A 160 8.30 30.90 -5.26
N SER A 161 9.55 30.71 -5.70
CA SER A 161 10.69 31.51 -5.24
C SER A 161 10.54 32.98 -5.61
N ALA A 162 10.07 33.29 -6.83
CA ALA A 162 9.81 34.65 -7.28
C ALA A 162 8.67 35.32 -6.49
N ALA A 163 7.69 34.55 -6.05
CA ALA A 163 6.58 35.00 -5.20
C ALA A 163 6.92 35.04 -3.70
N LEU A 164 8.19 34.77 -3.32
CA LEU A 164 8.62 34.67 -1.92
C LEU A 164 7.77 33.68 -1.08
N ALA A 165 7.27 32.63 -1.73
CA ALA A 165 6.50 31.59 -1.06
C ALA A 165 7.39 30.81 -0.08
N GLY A 166 6.80 30.33 1.02
CA GLY A 166 7.50 29.55 2.04
C GLY A 166 6.69 28.35 2.49
N TRP A 167 7.37 27.23 2.74
CA TRP A 167 6.77 26.08 3.39
C TRP A 167 6.52 26.40 4.87
N LYS A 168 5.27 26.26 5.31
CA LYS A 168 4.88 26.45 6.71
C LYS A 168 4.17 25.21 7.22
N ARG A 169 4.40 24.88 8.50
CA ARG A 169 3.65 23.82 9.17
C ARG A 169 2.32 24.38 9.66
N PRO A 170 1.22 23.63 9.53
CA PRO A 170 -0.03 24.00 10.18
C PRO A 170 0.20 24.23 11.68
N LEU A 171 -0.28 25.36 12.19
CA LEU A 171 -0.28 25.64 13.62
C LEU A 171 -1.16 24.61 14.35
N ALA A 172 -0.87 24.34 15.63
CA ALA A 172 -1.67 23.42 16.45
C ALA A 172 -3.14 23.83 16.53
N GLU A 173 -3.41 25.13 16.40
CA GLU A 173 -4.73 25.71 16.19
C GLU A 173 -4.68 26.47 14.87
N LEU A 174 -5.45 26.00 13.89
CA LEU A 174 -5.48 26.63 12.58
C LEU A 174 -6.48 27.79 12.65
N PRO A 175 -6.03 29.04 12.43
CA PRO A 175 -6.98 30.13 12.32
C PRO A 175 -7.88 29.83 11.14
N MET A 176 -9.19 29.86 11.40
CA MET A 176 -10.18 29.73 10.33
C MET A 176 -9.99 30.88 9.36
N VAL A 177 -9.70 30.56 8.10
CA VAL A 177 -9.71 31.55 7.02
C VAL A 177 -11.12 31.55 6.43
N ASP A 178 -11.73 32.73 6.36
CA ASP A 178 -12.87 32.94 5.48
C ASP A 178 -12.30 33.18 4.08
N LEU A 179 -12.48 32.21 3.18
CA LEU A 179 -12.32 32.47 1.76
C LEU A 179 -13.49 33.35 1.35
N GLU A 180 -13.22 34.64 1.12
CA GLU A 180 -14.25 35.61 0.75
C GLU A 180 -14.77 35.32 -0.67
N THR A 181 -13.91 34.83 -1.56
CA THR A 181 -14.29 34.47 -2.94
C THR A 181 -13.58 33.21 -3.44
N PRO A 182 -14.24 32.36 -4.25
CA PRO A 182 -13.63 31.18 -4.86
C PRO A 182 -12.43 31.50 -5.79
N ASP A 183 -12.39 32.72 -6.32
CA ASP A 183 -11.40 33.18 -7.30
C ASP A 183 -9.98 33.31 -6.70
N GLU A 184 -9.85 33.28 -5.38
CA GLU A 184 -8.57 33.30 -4.68
C GLU A 184 -7.79 31.98 -4.79
N ILE A 185 -8.45 30.90 -5.23
CA ILE A 185 -7.83 29.58 -5.31
C ILE A 185 -7.31 29.33 -6.73
N VAL A 186 -5.98 29.48 -6.90
CA VAL A 186 -5.32 29.25 -8.20
C VAL A 186 -4.58 27.91 -8.19
N GLN A 187 -4.88 27.06 -9.18
CA GLN A 187 -4.18 25.80 -9.42
C GLN A 187 -3.21 25.95 -10.59
N ASP A 188 -1.92 25.72 -10.33
CA ASP A 188 -0.89 25.79 -11.36
C ASP A 188 -0.81 24.50 -12.21
N VAL A 189 -1.15 23.34 -11.62
CA VAL A 189 -1.11 22.03 -12.30
C VAL A 189 -2.52 21.52 -12.56
N VAL A 190 -2.98 21.61 -13.81
CA VAL A 190 -4.38 21.41 -14.26
C VAL A 190 -4.84 19.94 -14.28
N SER A 191 -4.04 18.98 -13.82
CA SER A 191 -4.37 17.55 -13.97
C SER A 191 -5.56 17.10 -13.11
N ASP A 192 -5.84 17.75 -11.97
CA ASP A 192 -6.86 17.31 -11.01
C ASP A 192 -7.61 18.51 -10.41
N CYS A 193 -8.59 19.06 -11.16
CA CYS A 193 -9.36 20.25 -10.74
C CYS A 193 -10.46 19.94 -9.70
N SER A 194 -10.72 18.66 -9.41
CA SER A 194 -11.82 18.23 -8.54
C SER A 194 -11.71 18.79 -7.11
N VAL A 195 -10.49 18.89 -6.59
CA VAL A 195 -10.24 19.45 -5.26
C VAL A 195 -10.57 20.93 -5.23
N ILE A 196 -10.07 21.71 -6.20
CA ILE A 196 -10.28 23.15 -6.25
C ILE A 196 -11.74 23.49 -6.55
N ALA A 197 -12.38 22.73 -7.44
CA ALA A 197 -13.82 22.83 -7.69
C ALA A 197 -14.64 22.56 -6.43
N ALA A 198 -14.30 21.52 -5.65
CA ALA A 198 -14.97 21.23 -4.39
C ALA A 198 -14.78 22.36 -3.37
N LEU A 199 -13.57 22.93 -3.26
CA LEU A 199 -13.31 24.06 -2.36
C LEU A 199 -14.09 25.31 -2.79
N GLY A 200 -14.14 25.62 -4.09
CA GLY A 200 -14.93 26.73 -4.62
C GLY A 200 -16.43 26.57 -4.35
N VAL A 201 -16.97 25.37 -4.53
CA VAL A 201 -18.38 25.06 -4.20
C VAL A 201 -18.65 25.25 -2.71
N CYS A 202 -17.73 24.81 -1.84
CA CYS A 202 -17.91 25.00 -0.40
C CYS A 202 -17.83 26.47 0.02
N ALA A 203 -16.96 27.27 -0.61
CA ALA A 203 -16.89 28.71 -0.38
C ALA A 203 -18.19 29.43 -0.82
N GLU A 204 -18.69 29.14 -2.02
CA GLU A 204 -19.99 29.65 -2.50
C GLU A 204 -21.15 29.21 -1.61
N HIS A 205 -21.18 27.96 -1.18
CA HIS A 205 -22.23 27.46 -0.29
C HIS A 205 -22.23 28.19 1.06
N ARG A 206 -21.04 28.46 1.62
CA ARG A 206 -20.91 29.26 2.84
C ARG A 206 -21.44 30.67 2.64
N GLN A 207 -21.11 31.32 1.53
CA GLN A 207 -21.59 32.67 1.22
C GLN A 207 -23.12 32.72 1.06
N ARG A 208 -23.71 31.72 0.39
CA ARG A 208 -25.15 31.68 0.10
C ARG A 208 -25.99 31.26 1.30
N PHE A 209 -25.51 30.32 2.12
CA PHE A 209 -26.31 29.67 3.15
C PHE A 209 -25.81 29.91 4.58
N GLY A 210 -24.65 30.54 4.77
CA GLY A 210 -24.06 30.81 6.08
C GLY A 210 -23.56 29.57 6.83
N THR A 211 -23.55 28.41 6.18
CA THR A 211 -23.17 27.12 6.78
C THR A 211 -21.77 26.69 6.36
N CYS A 212 -20.97 26.20 7.33
CA CYS A 212 -19.62 25.73 7.13
C CYS A 212 -19.61 24.23 6.76
N VAL A 213 -19.43 23.90 5.48
CA VAL A 213 -19.31 22.50 5.00
C VAL A 213 -17.84 22.05 4.93
N CYS A 214 -16.91 22.99 4.84
CA CYS A 214 -15.48 22.74 4.90
C CYS A 214 -14.78 23.80 5.77
N VAL A 215 -13.71 23.39 6.43
CA VAL A 215 -12.86 24.28 7.23
C VAL A 215 -11.56 24.50 6.48
N PHE A 216 -11.24 25.77 6.23
CA PHE A 216 -9.96 26.17 5.66
C PHE A 216 -9.01 26.53 6.78
N ALA A 217 -7.82 25.94 6.72
CA ALA A 217 -6.79 26.08 7.72
C ALA A 217 -5.60 26.82 7.11
N GLN A 218 -5.20 27.94 7.72
CA GLN A 218 -4.02 28.68 7.29
C GLN A 218 -2.73 27.98 7.76
N ALA A 219 -1.76 27.84 6.86
CA ALA A 219 -0.38 27.47 7.19
C ALA A 219 0.49 28.71 7.42
#